data_AF-A0A534KWT7-F1
#
_entry.id   AF-A0A534KWT7-F1
#
_cell.length_a   1.000
_cell.length_b   1.000
_cell.length_c   1.000
_cell.angle_alpha   90.00
_cell.angle_beta   90.00
_cell.angle_gamma   90.00
#
_symmetry.space_group_name_H-M   'P 1'
#
loop_
_entity.id
_entity.type
_entity.pdbx_description
1 polymer ?
#
loop_
_entity_poly.entity_id
_entity_poly.type
_entity_poly.pdbx_seq_one_letter_code
_entity_poly.pdbx_strand_id
1 'polypeptide(L)'
;GLNFVFGHATIRDRFAVISIARFGSDGPEKLLERSAKTAIHELGHTFGLYHDDANLDCVMHFSEKLEDTDRKGQAFCTRCNAVAASTLSRLGT
;
A
#
# COMPACT_ATOMS: atom_id res chain seq x y z
N GLY A 1 -20.18 3.35 3.71
CA GLY A 1 -19.49 2.67 2.61
C GLY A 1 -18.58 3.66 1.91
N LEU A 2 -17.56 3.18 1.21
CA LEU A 2 -16.67 4.03 0.39
C LEU A 2 -17.21 4.08 -1.05
N ASN A 3 -17.07 5.22 -1.72
CA ASN A 3 -17.48 5.38 -3.12
C ASN A 3 -16.55 4.63 -4.09
N PHE A 4 -15.29 4.43 -3.70
CA PHE A 4 -14.29 3.64 -4.41
C PHE A 4 -13.14 3.27 -3.46
N VAL A 5 -12.26 2.39 -3.92
CA VAL A 5 -10.96 2.10 -3.30
C VAL A 5 -9.89 1.98 -4.39
N PHE A 6 -8.64 2.30 -4.05
CA PHE A 6 -7.48 2.04 -4.93
C PHE A 6 -7.03 0.58 -4.85
N GLY A 7 -7.24 -0.06 -3.70
CA GLY A 7 -6.97 -1.46 -3.48
C GLY A 7 -7.76 -1.98 -2.28
N HIS A 8 -7.73 -3.28 -2.11
CA HIS A 8 -8.26 -3.93 -0.92
C HIS A 8 -7.46 -5.19 -0.63
N ALA A 9 -7.17 -5.38 0.65
CA ALA A 9 -6.53 -6.57 1.14
C ALA A 9 -7.20 -7.12 2.39
N THR A 10 -7.09 -8.43 2.53
CA THR A 10 -7.49 -9.15 3.73
C THR A 10 -6.25 -9.47 4.54
N ILE A 11 -6.22 -9.03 5.80
CA ILE A 11 -5.08 -9.28 6.68
C ILE A 11 -4.95 -10.77 7.01
N ARG A 12 -6.08 -11.46 7.23
CA ARG A 12 -6.09 -12.88 7.66
C ARG A 12 -5.95 -13.85 6.49
N ASP A 13 -6.70 -13.62 5.42
CA ASP A 13 -6.73 -14.53 4.26
C ASP A 13 -5.59 -14.26 3.27
N ARG A 14 -4.88 -13.13 3.42
CA ARG A 14 -3.67 -12.74 2.66
C ARG A 14 -3.90 -12.62 1.15
N PHE A 15 -5.08 -12.18 0.75
CA PHE A 15 -5.36 -11.76 -0.62
C PHE A 15 -5.36 -10.24 -0.72
N ALA A 16 -4.87 -9.74 -1.85
CA ALA A 16 -4.86 -8.33 -2.20
C ALA A 16 -5.30 -8.14 -3.66
N VAL A 17 -6.00 -7.05 -3.92
CA VAL A 17 -6.35 -6.59 -5.27
C VAL A 17 -6.11 -5.09 -5.35
N ILE A 18 -5.60 -4.62 -6.49
CA ILE A 18 -5.45 -3.19 -6.79
C ILE A 18 -6.24 -2.83 -8.04
N SER A 19 -6.70 -1.58 -8.11
CA SER A 19 -7.33 -1.00 -9.29
C SER A 19 -6.56 0.22 -9.74
N ILE A 20 -6.13 0.21 -11.00
CA ILE A 20 -5.43 1.34 -11.63
C ILE A 20 -6.39 2.35 -12.28
N ALA A 21 -7.70 2.08 -12.26
CA ALA A 21 -8.70 2.85 -13.00
C ALA A 21 -8.79 4.34 -12.60
N ARG A 22 -8.24 4.70 -11.44
CA ARG A 22 -8.27 6.07 -10.88
C ARG A 22 -6.89 6.72 -10.77
N PHE A 23 -5.87 6.18 -11.42
CA PHE A 23 -4.52 6.76 -11.43
C PHE A 23 -4.31 7.84 -12.49
N GLY A 24 -5.36 8.32 -13.14
CA GLY A 24 -5.29 9.42 -14.09
C GLY A 24 -4.45 9.11 -15.34
N SER A 25 -4.03 10.16 -16.03
CA SER A 25 -3.31 10.09 -17.30
C SER A 25 -2.01 10.90 -17.30
N ASP A 26 -1.37 11.05 -16.14
CA ASP A 26 -0.15 11.85 -15.93
C ASP A 26 1.13 11.18 -16.50
N GLY A 27 0.96 10.19 -17.37
CA GLY A 27 2.05 9.46 -18.02
C GLY A 27 2.36 8.09 -17.39
N PRO A 28 3.13 7.26 -18.11
CA PRO A 28 3.43 5.88 -17.70
C PRO A 28 4.24 5.81 -16.41
N GLU A 29 5.12 6.78 -16.16
CA GLU A 29 5.93 6.82 -14.93
C GLU A 29 5.06 7.00 -13.69
N LYS A 30 4.10 7.94 -13.74
CA LYS A 30 3.14 8.17 -12.65
C LYS A 30 2.21 6.98 -12.44
N LEU A 31 1.75 6.37 -13.53
CA LEU A 31 0.94 5.15 -13.46
C LEU A 31 1.69 4.03 -12.75
N LEU A 32 2.97 3.81 -13.09
CA LEU A 32 3.82 2.79 -12.48
C LEU A 32 4.09 3.12 -11.00
N GLU A 33 4.44 4.36 -10.68
CA GLU A 33 4.69 4.82 -9.31
C GLU A 33 3.46 4.55 -8.41
N ARG A 34 2.28 5.01 -8.83
CA ARG A 34 1.02 4.85 -8.10
C ARG A 34 0.65 3.37 -7.95
N SER A 35 0.79 2.60 -9.03
CA SER A 35 0.54 1.15 -9.00
C SER A 35 1.46 0.43 -8.02
N ALA A 36 2.75 0.75 -8.02
CA ALA A 36 3.71 0.15 -7.11
C ALA A 36 3.41 0.53 -5.65
N LYS A 37 3.14 1.80 -5.36
CA LYS A 37 2.78 2.25 -4.01
C LYS A 37 1.52 1.56 -3.48
N THR A 38 0.48 1.48 -4.29
CA THR A 38 -0.76 0.79 -3.89
C THR A 38 -0.54 -0.72 -3.75
N ALA A 39 0.20 -1.37 -4.67
CA ALA A 39 0.52 -2.78 -4.56
C ALA A 39 1.28 -3.10 -3.27
N ILE A 40 2.32 -2.31 -2.94
CA ILE A 40 3.11 -2.48 -1.72
C ILE A 40 2.26 -2.24 -0.47
N HIS A 41 1.35 -1.25 -0.50
CA HIS A 41 0.41 -0.99 0.59
C HIS A 41 -0.50 -2.20 0.86
N GLU A 42 -1.15 -2.73 -0.17
CA GLU A 42 -2.05 -3.88 -0.03
C GLU A 42 -1.28 -5.15 0.37
N LEU A 43 -0.06 -5.35 -0.16
CA LEU A 43 0.83 -6.43 0.30
C LEU A 43 1.20 -6.26 1.78
N GLY A 44 1.45 -5.04 2.24
CA GLY A 44 1.66 -4.74 3.66
C GLY A 44 0.51 -5.25 4.52
N HIS A 45 -0.73 -5.05 4.10
CA HIS A 45 -1.89 -5.65 4.78
C HIS A 45 -1.83 -7.18 4.79
N THR A 46 -1.47 -7.83 3.67
CA THR A 46 -1.29 -9.30 3.65
C THR A 46 -0.18 -9.79 4.57
N PHE A 47 0.77 -8.93 4.93
CA PHE A 47 1.84 -9.23 5.89
C PHE A 47 1.45 -8.93 7.35
N GLY A 48 0.24 -8.47 7.62
CA GLY A 48 -0.24 -8.18 8.98
C GLY A 48 -0.15 -6.71 9.39
N LEU A 49 0.18 -5.79 8.47
CA LEU A 49 0.28 -4.38 8.79
C LEU A 49 -1.09 -3.72 8.75
N TYR A 50 -1.33 -2.77 9.66
CA TYR A 50 -2.42 -1.81 9.59
C TYR A 50 -1.90 -0.48 9.04
N HIS A 51 -2.80 0.49 8.81
CA HIS A 51 -2.39 1.82 8.38
C HIS A 51 -1.41 2.48 9.37
N ASP A 52 -0.48 3.25 8.82
CA ASP A 52 0.43 4.13 9.57
C ASP A 52 0.10 5.59 9.29
N ASP A 53 -1.04 6.04 9.80
CA ASP A 53 -1.54 7.39 9.52
C ASP A 53 -0.76 8.50 10.24
N ALA A 54 0.06 8.13 11.22
CA ALA A 54 0.97 9.05 11.91
C ALA A 54 2.22 9.39 11.07
N ASN A 55 2.55 8.59 10.05
CA ASN A 55 3.70 8.79 9.19
C ASN A 55 3.28 8.92 7.71
N LEU A 56 3.20 10.16 7.23
CA LEU A 56 2.78 10.48 5.87
C LEU A 56 3.72 9.94 4.79
N ASP A 57 4.99 9.68 5.12
CA ASP A 57 5.99 9.18 4.19
C ASP A 57 5.99 7.65 4.09
N CYS A 58 5.30 6.96 5.00
CA CYS A 58 5.18 5.51 4.97
C CYS A 58 4.21 5.06 3.86
N VAL A 59 4.57 4.01 3.12
CA VAL A 59 3.66 3.41 2.13
C VAL A 59 2.35 2.90 2.76
N MET A 60 2.35 2.59 4.06
CA MET A 60 1.16 2.20 4.84
C MET A 60 0.28 3.38 5.27
N HIS A 61 0.62 4.62 4.94
CA HIS A 61 -0.30 5.74 5.09
C HIS A 61 -1.56 5.52 4.24
N PHE A 62 -2.74 5.72 4.83
CA PHE A 62 -4.00 5.57 4.13
C PHE A 62 -4.12 6.62 3.01
N SER A 63 -4.60 6.20 1.84
CA SER A 63 -4.80 7.10 0.70
C SER A 63 -6.28 7.21 0.38
N GLU A 64 -6.91 8.28 0.86
CA GLU A 64 -8.31 8.59 0.55
C GLU A 64 -8.45 9.15 -0.87
N LYS A 65 -7.43 9.91 -1.30
CA LYS A 65 -7.38 10.60 -2.59
C LYS A 65 -6.11 10.23 -3.35
N LEU A 66 -6.07 10.57 -4.63
CA LEU A 66 -4.90 10.27 -5.46
C LEU A 66 -3.65 11.02 -4.97
N GLU A 67 -3.85 12.25 -4.50
CA GLU A 67 -2.79 13.12 -3.97
C GLU A 67 -2.11 12.52 -2.73
N ASP A 68 -2.83 11.73 -1.93
CA ASP A 68 -2.23 11.02 -0.79
C ASP A 68 -1.29 9.90 -1.25
N THR A 69 -1.62 9.23 -2.37
CA THR A 69 -0.75 8.22 -2.99
C THR A 69 0.48 8.88 -3.60
N ASP A 70 0.33 10.07 -4.18
CA ASP A 70 1.45 10.84 -4.71
C ASP A 70 2.38 11.34 -3.59
N ARG A 71 1.81 11.80 -2.46
CA ARG A 71 2.56 12.31 -1.32
C ARG A 71 3.37 11.23 -0.60
N LYS A 72 2.79 10.05 -0.33
CA LYS A 72 3.47 9.04 0.48
C LYS A 72 4.68 8.44 -0.22
N GLY A 73 5.63 7.93 0.56
CA GLY A 73 6.77 7.19 0.03
C GLY A 73 6.37 5.80 -0.47
N GLN A 74 7.31 5.15 -1.18
CA GLN A 74 7.15 3.77 -1.64
C GLN A 74 7.59 2.73 -0.60
N ALA A 75 8.35 3.14 0.42
CA ALA A 75 8.95 2.25 1.41
C ALA A 75 8.12 2.14 2.70
N PHE A 76 8.27 1.01 3.40
CA PHE A 76 7.84 0.90 4.78
C PHE A 76 8.73 1.77 5.69
N CYS A 77 8.13 2.43 6.67
CA CYS A 77 8.88 3.03 7.77
C CYS A 77 9.56 1.94 8.63
N THR A 78 10.49 2.32 9.50
CA THR A 78 11.22 1.37 10.38
C THR A 78 10.29 0.43 11.16
N ARG A 79 9.17 0.95 11.68
CA ARG A 79 8.19 0.16 12.44
C ARG A 79 7.44 -0.84 11.56
N CYS A 80 6.90 -0.38 10.43
CA CYS A 80 6.20 -1.23 9.47
C CYS A 80 7.12 -2.32 8.91
N ASN A 81 8.38 -1.97 8.60
CA ASN A 81 9.36 -2.92 8.10
C ASN A 81 9.67 -4.03 9.12
N ALA A 82 9.80 -3.69 10.42
CA ALA A 82 10.02 -4.68 11.46
C ALA A 82 8.88 -5.72 11.55
N VAL A 83 7.62 -5.29 11.37
CA VAL A 83 6.45 -6.19 11.33
C VAL A 83 6.46 -7.02 10.04
N ALA A 84 6.66 -6.39 8.88
CA ALA A 84 6.69 -7.07 7.60
C ALA A 84 7.77 -8.16 7.54
N ALA A 85 8.99 -7.86 8.02
CA ALA A 85 10.11 -8.80 8.07
C ALA A 85 9.81 -10.03 8.95
N SER A 86 9.06 -9.85 10.04
CA SER A 86 8.64 -10.97 10.88
C SER A 86 7.72 -11.94 10.13
N THR A 87 6.81 -11.43 9.31
CA THR A 87 5.92 -12.28 8.49
C THR A 87 6.68 -12.90 7.32
N LEU A 88 7.50 -12.12 6.61
CA LEU A 88 8.30 -12.59 5.46
C LEU A 88 9.26 -13.72 5.86
N SER A 89 9.94 -13.62 6.99
CA SER A 89 10.84 -14.69 7.48
C SER A 89 10.13 -16.02 7.75
N ARG A 90 8.80 -16.01 7.97
CA ARG A 90 7.98 -17.22 8.17
C ARG A 90 7.45 -17.79 6.85
N LEU A 91 7.44 -17.02 5.77
CA LEU A 91 6.98 -17.45 4.46
C LEU A 91 8.04 -18.24 3.68
N GLY A 92 9.27 -18.37 4.21
CA GLY A 92 10.30 -19.25 3.66
C GLY A 92 10.79 -18.85 2.27
N THR A 93 10.77 -17.56 1.94
CA THR A 93 11.43 -17.01 0.75
C THR A 93 12.94 -16.86 0.95
#